data_AF-A0A1H5NNF8-F1
#
_entry.id   AF-A0A1H5NNF8-F1
#
_cell.length_a   1.000
_cell.length_b   1.000
_cell.length_c   1.000
_cell.angle_alpha   90.00
_cell.angle_beta   90.00
_cell.angle_gamma   90.00
#
_symmetry.space_group_name_H-M   'P 1'
#
loop_
_entity.id
_entity.type
_entity.pdbx_description
1 polymer ?
#
loop_
_entity_poly.entity_id
_entity_poly.type
_entity_poly.pdbx_seq_one_letter_code
_entity_poly.pdbx_strand_id
1 'polypeptide(L)' 'MHILHWRKSTYSGDSSNCVEIATSPAAVHIRDSKRPVGPHLKVRPPTWTHFLSSLVQPR' A
#
# COMPACT_ATOMS: atom_id res chain seq x y z
N MET A 1 3.91 18.84 6.75
CA MET A 1 3.58 17.79 5.75
C MET A 1 4.50 16.62 6.03
N HIS A 2 3.97 15.44 6.35
CA HIS A 2 4.81 14.25 6.56
C HIS A 2 5.27 13.76 5.18
N ILE A 3 6.57 13.55 4.98
CA ILE A 3 7.09 12.95 3.76
C ILE A 3 6.72 11.47 3.80
N LEU A 4 6.03 10.97 2.75
CA LEU A 4 5.69 9.57 2.62
C LEU A 4 6.79 8.83 1.87
N HIS A 5 7.35 7.81 2.50
CA HIS A 5 8.39 6.96 1.92
C HIS A 5 7.72 5.79 1.19
N TRP A 6 7.59 5.91 -0.12
CA TRP A 6 6.90 4.92 -0.95
C TRP A 6 7.81 3.73 -1.30
N ARG A 7 7.27 2.52 -1.14
CA ARG A 7 7.89 1.27 -1.55
C ARG A 7 7.03 0.58 -2.59
N LYS A 8 7.61 0.33 -3.76
CA LYS A 8 6.98 -0.45 -4.85
C LYS A 8 6.96 -1.94 -4.50
N SER A 9 5.86 -2.61 -4.82
CA SER A 9 5.73 -4.06 -4.65
C SER A 9 6.69 -4.80 -5.58
N THR A 10 7.30 -5.88 -5.11
CA THR A 10 8.17 -6.76 -5.93
C THR A 10 7.38 -7.55 -6.97
N TYR A 11 6.06 -7.65 -6.83
CA TYR A 11 5.16 -8.28 -7.82
C TYR A 11 4.77 -7.32 -8.96
N SER A 12 5.28 -6.08 -8.92
CA SER A 12 5.05 -5.05 -9.93
C SER A 12 6.09 -5.15 -11.05
N GLY A 13 5.88 -6.08 -11.98
CA GLY A 13 6.70 -6.24 -13.20
C GLY A 13 6.53 -5.10 -14.21
N ASP A 14 7.21 -5.21 -15.36
CA ASP A 14 7.50 -4.08 -16.25
C ASP A 14 6.28 -3.42 -16.93
N SER A 15 5.13 -4.10 -16.97
CA SER A 15 3.91 -3.58 -17.63
C SER A 15 2.62 -3.70 -16.81
N SER A 16 2.66 -4.27 -15.61
CA SER A 16 1.46 -4.57 -14.81
C SER A 16 0.93 -3.35 -14.02
N ASN A 17 -0.28 -3.47 -13.46
CA ASN A 17 -0.87 -2.48 -12.55
C ASN A 17 -0.11 -2.49 -11.21
N CYS A 18 0.98 -1.73 -11.19
CA CYS A 18 1.94 -1.71 -10.10
C CYS A 18 1.35 -1.00 -8.85
N VAL A 19 1.65 -1.53 -7.67
CA VAL A 19 1.20 -0.96 -6.40
C VAL A 19 2.39 -0.48 -5.58
N GLU A 20 2.24 0.68 -4.97
CA GLU A 20 3.16 1.24 -3.98
C GLU A 20 2.44 1.44 -2.64
N ILE A 21 3.18 1.22 -1.55
CA ILE A 21 2.71 1.53 -0.20
C ILE A 21 3.65 2.51 0.51
N ALA A 22 3.11 3.33 1.39
CA ALA A 22 3.88 4.11 2.37
C ALA A 22 3.21 4.00 3.74
N THR A 23 4.00 3.83 4.79
CA THR A 23 3.48 3.76 6.16
C THR A 23 3.71 5.07 6.89
N SER A 24 2.76 5.43 7.73
CA SER A 24 2.84 6.54 8.68
C SER A 24 2.16 6.13 9.98
N PRO A 25 2.35 6.87 11.10
CA PRO A 25 1.66 6.56 12.35
C PRO A 25 0.13 6.57 12.22
N ALA A 26 -0.43 7.35 11.29
CA ALA A 26 -1.87 7.53 11.13
C ALA A 26 -2.50 6.60 10.08
N ALA A 27 -1.73 6.12 9.10
CA ALA A 27 -2.27 5.37 7.97
C ALA A 27 -1.22 4.58 7.19
N VAL A 28 -1.70 3.51 6.56
CA VAL A 28 -1.07 2.87 5.41
C VAL A 28 -1.65 3.48 4.14
N HIS A 29 -0.79 4.09 3.34
CA HIS A 29 -1.14 4.69 2.06
C HIS A 29 -0.89 3.69 0.95
N ILE A 30 -1.82 3.57 0.00
CA ILE A 30 -1.74 2.63 -1.12
C ILE A 30 -2.08 3.37 -2.40
N ARG A 31 -1.19 3.34 -3.39
CA ARG A 31 -1.40 4.00 -4.67
C ARG A 31 -1.00 3.12 -5.85
N ASP A 32 -1.55 3.48 -7.01
CA ASP A 32 -1.08 3.01 -8.31
C ASP A 32 0.27 3.69 -8.62
N SER A 33 1.31 2.90 -8.87
CA SER A 33 2.65 3.43 -9.20
C SER A 33 2.65 4.22 -10.52
N LYS A 34 1.72 3.95 -11.43
CA LYS A 34 1.58 4.67 -12.70
C LYS A 34 0.88 6.02 -12.55
N ARG A 35 0.21 6.25 -11.41
CA ARG A 35 -0.50 7.51 -11.11
C ARG A 35 -0.04 8.10 -9.76
N PRO A 36 1.25 8.47 -9.61
CA PRO A 36 1.81 8.86 -8.32
C PRO A 36 1.24 10.16 -7.74
N VAL A 37 0.67 11.02 -8.59
CA VAL A 37 0.00 12.29 -8.23
C VAL A 37 -1.52 12.11 -8.12
N GLY A 38 -2.05 10.93 -8.45
CA GLY A 38 -3.46 10.60 -8.34
C GLY A 38 -3.93 10.40 -6.89
N PRO A 39 -5.24 10.20 -6.69
CA PRO A 39 -5.76 9.82 -5.39
C PRO A 39 -5.17 8.48 -4.94
N HIS A 40 -4.96 8.34 -3.64
CA HIS A 40 -4.48 7.11 -3.03
C HIS A 40 -5.38 6.70 -1.86
N LEU A 41 -5.46 5.41 -1.60
CA LEU A 41 -6.21 4.88 -0.47
C LEU A 41 -5.44 5.15 0.82
N LYS A 42 -6.16 5.46 1.89
CA LYS A 42 -5.63 5.60 3.25
C LYS A 42 -6.35 4.63 4.16
N VAL A 43 -5.64 3.64 4.66
CA VAL A 43 -6.17 2.60 5.53
C VAL A 43 -5.62 2.82 6.93
N ARG A 44 -6.49 2.79 7.94
CA ARG A 44 -6.04 2.89 9.35
C ARG A 44 -5.18 1.68 9.71
N PRO A 45 -4.11 1.82 10.52
CA PRO A 45 -3.22 0.72 10.84
C PRO A 45 -3.93 -0.54 11.40
N PRO A 46 -4.91 -0.43 12.34
CA PRO A 46 -5.61 -1.63 12.82
C PRO A 46 -6.38 -2.36 11.71
N THR A 47 -7.03 -1.62 10.81
CA THR A 47 -7.75 -2.20 9.66
C THR A 47 -6.80 -2.91 8.70
N TRP A 48 -5.62 -2.34 8.46
CA TRP A 48 -4.60 -2.97 7.62
C TRP A 48 -4.09 -4.28 8.23
N THR A 49 -3.84 -4.30 9.54
CA THR A 49 -3.46 -5.52 10.26
C THR A 49 -4.54 -6.60 10.16
N HIS A 50 -5.80 -6.25 10.41
CA HIS A 50 -6.92 -7.19 10.27
C HIS A 50 -7.05 -7.75 8.85
N PHE A 51 -6.90 -6.90 7.84
CA PHE A 51 -6.89 -7.33 6.44
C PHE A 51 -5.78 -8.35 6.19
N LEU A 52 -4.53 -8.06 6.59
CA LEU A 52 -3.41 -9.00 6.43
C LEU A 52 -3.66 -10.33 7.16
N SER A 53 -4.17 -10.28 8.39
CA SER A 53 -4.51 -11.50 9.14
C SER A 53 -5.58 -12.35 8.44
N SER A 54 -6.52 -11.73 7.73
CA SER A 54 -7.54 -12.46 6.97
C SER A 54 -7.01 -13.15 5.70
N LEU A 55 -5.86 -12.70 5.19
CA LEU A 55 -5.22 -13.26 3.99
C LEU A 55 -4.29 -14.44 4.30
N VAL A 56 -3.92 -14.65 5.56
CA VAL A 56 -3.14 -15.82 5.97
C VAL A 56 -4.06 -17.03 5.90
N GLN A 57 -4.02 -17.77 4.79
CA GLN A 57 -4.65 -19.08 4.72
C GLN A 57 -3.83 -20.08 5.56
N PRO A 58 -4.47 -20.92 6.39
CA PRO A 58 -3.82 -22.10 6.93
C PRO A 58 -3.31 -22.92 5.74
N ARG A 59 -2.06 -23.35 5.79
CA ARG A 59 -1.47 -24.24 4.80
C ARG A 59 -2.16 -25.60 4.80
#